data_AF-A0A7J5E642-F1
#
_entry.id   AF-A0A7J5E642-F1
#
_cell.length_a   1.000
_cell.length_b   1.000
_cell.length_c   1.000
_cell.angle_alpha   90.00
_cell.angle_beta   90.00
_cell.angle_gamma   90.00
#
_symmetry.space_group_name_H-M   'P 1'
#
loop_
_entity.id
_entity.type
_entity.pdbx_description
1 polymer ?
#
loop_
_entity_poly.entity_id
_entity_poly.type
_entity_poly.pdbx_seq_one_letter_code
_entity_poly.pdbx_strand_id
1 'polypeptide(L)' 'MKKEYDFSKSVKNPYTRKLKRQISIRIENETVEYFKELASQIDIPYQNLMNMYLR' A
#
# COMPACT_ATOMS: atom_id res chain seq x y z
N MET A 1 -4.78 1.77 -31.23
CA MET A 1 -3.85 2.55 -30.36
C MET A 1 -2.95 3.39 -31.25
N LYS A 2 -2.64 4.65 -30.89
CA LYS A 2 -1.71 5.48 -31.69
C LYS A 2 -0.28 4.97 -31.54
N LYS A 3 0.52 5.08 -32.62
CA LYS A 3 1.93 4.66 -32.64
C LYS A 3 2.79 5.48 -31.68
N GLU A 4 2.53 6.79 -31.55
CA GLU A 4 3.26 7.67 -30.64
C GLU A 4 2.32 8.71 -30.02
N TYR A 5 2.61 9.05 -28.76
CA TYR A 5 1.94 10.09 -28.01
C TYR A 5 2.99 11.12 -27.59
N ASP A 6 2.78 12.38 -27.99
CA ASP A 6 3.61 13.49 -27.57
C ASP A 6 3.17 13.99 -26.20
N PHE A 7 4.06 13.88 -25.21
CA PHE A 7 3.84 14.26 -23.82
C PHE A 7 4.53 15.58 -23.43
N SER A 8 5.03 16.35 -24.40
CA SER A 8 5.79 17.60 -24.17
C SER A 8 5.05 18.67 -23.35
N LYS A 9 3.71 18.65 -23.35
CA LYS A 9 2.85 19.58 -22.57
C LYS A 9 2.10 18.92 -21.42
N SER A 10 2.52 17.73 -20.99
CA SER A 10 1.81 16.96 -19.97
C SER A 10 1.98 17.56 -18.59
N VAL A 11 0.89 17.59 -17.81
CA VAL A 11 0.93 17.98 -16.40
C VAL A 11 1.15 16.74 -15.54
N LYS A 12 2.02 16.85 -14.54
CA LYS A 12 2.27 15.76 -13.58
C LYS A 12 0.96 15.38 -12.90
N ASN A 13 0.60 14.10 -12.96
CA ASN A 13 -0.63 13.61 -12.36
C ASN A 13 -0.66 13.95 -10.84
N PRO A 14 -1.64 14.74 -10.36
CA PRO A 14 -1.70 15.18 -8.97
C PRO A 14 -1.94 14.03 -7.98
N TYR A 15 -2.43 12.88 -8.46
CA TYR A 15 -2.67 11.68 -7.67
C TYR A 15 -1.43 10.78 -7.51
N THR A 16 -0.30 11.09 -8.16
CA THR A 16 0.92 10.26 -8.02
C THR A 16 1.43 10.19 -6.59
N ARG A 17 1.11 11.18 -5.75
CA ARG A 17 1.47 11.19 -4.33
C ARG A 17 0.62 10.24 -3.48
N LYS A 18 -0.55 9.84 -3.98
CA LYS A 18 -1.48 8.91 -3.30
C LYS A 18 -1.25 7.46 -3.68
N LEU A 19 -0.28 7.17 -4.55
CA LEU A 19 0.06 5.79 -4.88
C LEU A 19 0.61 5.08 -3.64
N LYS A 20 0.13 3.85 -3.40
CA LYS A 20 0.71 2.96 -2.40
C LYS A 20 2.19 2.77 -2.70
N ARG A 21 3.05 3.03 -1.72
CA ARG A 21 4.46 2.71 -1.78
C ARG A 21 4.67 1.37 -1.11
N GLN A 22 5.36 0.45 -1.78
CA GLN A 22 5.82 -0.77 -1.14
C GLN A 22 6.89 -0.40 -0.12
N ILE A 23 6.73 -0.88 1.11
CA ILE A 23 7.70 -0.73 2.19
C ILE A 23 8.14 -2.11 2.65
N SER A 24 9.43 -2.26 2.95
CA SER A 24 9.97 -3.47 3.60
C SER A 24 10.29 -3.11 5.04
N ILE A 25 9.65 -3.80 5.99
CA ILE A 25 9.84 -3.60 7.43
C ILE A 25 10.36 -4.91 8.01
N ARG A 26 11.33 -4.83 8.93
CA ARG A 26 11.73 -5.98 9.76
C ARG A 26 10.80 -6.05 10.95
N ILE A 27 10.11 -7.17 11.09
CA ILE A 27 9.15 -7.46 12.16
C ILE A 27 9.31 -8.91 12.57
N GLU A 28 9.06 -9.19 13.84
CA GLU A 28 9.10 -10.55 14.38
C GLU A 28 7.91 -11.36 13.88
N ASN A 29 8.11 -12.68 13.74
CA ASN A 29 7.05 -13.58 13.25
C ASN A 29 5.83 -13.58 14.15
N GLU A 30 6.02 -13.48 15.47
CA GLU A 30 4.93 -13.46 16.45
C GLU A 30 4.00 -12.26 16.25
N THR A 31 4.58 -11.09 15.94
CA THR A 31 3.80 -9.89 15.65
C THR A 31 2.94 -10.10 14.40
N VAL A 32 3.50 -10.69 13.34
CA VAL A 32 2.75 -10.98 12.12
C VAL A 32 1.58 -11.92 12.38
N GLU A 33 1.80 -12.95 13.20
CA GLU A 33 0.76 -13.93 13.50
C GLU A 33 -0.39 -13.32 14.31
N TYR A 34 -0.07 -12.50 15.32
CA TYR A 34 -1.07 -11.73 16.07
C TYR A 34 -1.97 -10.89 15.16
N PHE A 35 -1.37 -10.17 14.19
CA PHE A 35 -2.15 -9.35 13.25
C PHE A 35 -2.98 -10.18 12.27
N LYS A 36 -2.57 -11.41 11.92
CA LYS A 36 -3.37 -12.31 11.08
C LYS A 36 -4.60 -12.84 11.82
N GLU A 37 -4.44 -13.23 13.08
CA GLU A 37 -5.56 -13.69 13.91
C GLU A 37 -6.59 -12.56 14.10
N LEU A 38 -6.11 -11.36 14.41
CA LEU A 38 -6.97 -10.20 14.58
C LEU A 38 -7.67 -9.79 13.27
N ALA A 39 -6.95 -9.86 12.14
CA ALA A 39 -7.52 -9.63 10.81
C ALA A 39 -8.65 -10.60 10.46
N SER A 40 -8.50 -11.88 10.85
CA SER A 40 -9.51 -12.92 10.63
C SER A 40 -10.84 -12.60 11.34
N GLN A 41 -10.77 -11.93 12.49
CA GLN A 41 -11.97 -11.56 13.26
C GLN A 41 -12.68 -10.32 12.72
N ILE A 42 -11.93 -9.39 12.12
CA ILE A 42 -12.41 -8.05 11.74
C ILE A 42 -12.73 -7.96 10.23
N ASP A 43 -12.43 -9.02 9.46
CA ASP A 43 -12.58 -9.08 8.00
C ASP A 43 -11.81 -7.96 7.27
N ILE A 44 -10.63 -7.63 7.80
CA ILE A 44 -9.73 -6.62 7.23
C ILE A 44 -8.36 -7.28 7.01
N PRO A 45 -7.69 -7.07 5.87
CA PRO A 45 -6.34 -7.58 5.65
C PRO A 45 -5.36 -7.14 6.75
N TYR A 46 -4.56 -8.09 7.26
CA TYR A 46 -3.61 -7.83 8.35
C TYR A 46 -2.59 -6.72 8.02
N GLN A 47 -2.24 -6.53 6.74
CA GLN A 47 -1.36 -5.43 6.32
C GLN A 47 -2.03 -4.06 6.47
N ASN A 48 -3.34 -3.97 6.23
CA ASN A 48 -4.08 -2.73 6.44
C ASN A 48 -4.16 -2.42 7.94
N LEU A 49 -4.41 -3.45 8.76
CA LEU A 49 -4.44 -3.31 10.22
C LEU A 49 -3.09 -2.82 10.76
N MET A 50 -1.99 -3.48 10.38
CA MET A 50 -0.64 -3.04 10.74
C MET A 50 -0.38 -1.59 10.32
N ASN A 51 -0.77 -1.23 9.10
CA ASN A 51 -0.58 0.14 8.60
C ASN A 51 -1.44 1.18 9.36
N MET A 52 -2.57 0.80 9.94
CA MET A 52 -3.38 1.69 10.80
C MET A 52 -2.73 1.93 12.16
N TYR A 53 -2.05 0.92 12.71
CA TYR A 53 -1.35 1.03 14.00
C TYR A 53 -0.01 1.77 13.91
N LEU A 54 0.66 1.74 12.75
CA LEU A 54 1.94 2.42 12.53
C LEU A 54 1.81 3.90 12.14
N ARG A 55 0.58 4.42 12.04
CA ARG A 55 0.28 5.77 11.57
C ARG A 55 0.06 6.73 12.72
#